data_AF-A0AAW2Z8U8-F1
#
_entry.id   AF-A0AAW2Z8U8-F1
#
_cell.length_a   1.000
_cell.length_b   1.000
_cell.length_c   1.000
_cell.angle_alpha   90.00
_cell.angle_beta   90.00
_cell.angle_gamma   90.00
#
_symmetry.space_group_name_H-M   'P 1'
#
loop_
_entity.id
_entity.type
_entity.pdbx_description
1 polymer ?
#
loop_
_entity_poly.entity_id
_entity_poly.type
_entity_poly.pdbx_seq_one_letter_code
_entity_poly.pdbx_strand_id
1 'polypeptide(L)'
;MLNELCSHVGMVVGGGGDALIPCLSSGLVYDLIDFIRNYLNTINLQSTNLYFVSPVANHSLAYSNISSEWLCSNKQQRAFVAEAPFSHQSMVKTKQLFLFDGVDKDFANTLLNNRANPCVIFCGHPCMRFGDILHLIKIMSAGAKNALISIDGDLTSFDKLVSPFLTPDTKMRFVNCPIDLKLKRSEIVQLLKEIAPRKLAISRQVQSSIDTKSIKNSVGQIVVLEAGVPSHIQNNKRKFEQAHIMPDLAKQITPRQVKGCHVSRVVGCLEARDGDYRLTKRTKNTSLEDTPGELFGDQIKIDLVVRALQSQGYEVNTVPLDNDRFGTYQIDIPMIDSRIIFSPDRTNVEAPNSELRKHLKTTLMKNYVVL
;
A
#
# COMPACT_ATOMS: atom_id res chain seq x y z
N MET A 1 28.11 3.49 -14.86
CA MET A 1 26.76 3.48 -15.47
C MET A 1 26.54 4.68 -16.39
N LEU A 2 25.91 5.80 -16.01
CA LEU A 2 25.66 6.89 -16.99
C LEU A 2 26.94 7.52 -17.59
N ASN A 3 27.96 7.81 -16.77
CA ASN A 3 29.25 8.31 -17.27
C ASN A 3 29.97 7.29 -18.17
N GLU A 4 29.75 6.01 -17.93
CA GLU A 4 30.35 4.91 -18.70
C GLU A 4 29.67 4.77 -20.07
N LEU A 5 28.34 4.87 -20.12
CA LEU A 5 27.59 5.00 -21.36
C LEU A 5 28.10 6.19 -22.18
N CYS A 6 28.21 7.36 -21.56
CA CYS A 6 28.76 8.55 -22.22
C CYS A 6 30.17 8.32 -22.75
N SER A 7 31.06 7.70 -21.97
CA SER A 7 32.40 7.34 -22.42
C SER A 7 32.37 6.44 -23.66
N HIS A 8 31.52 5.39 -23.67
CA HIS A 8 31.35 4.53 -24.84
C HIS A 8 30.81 5.29 -26.06
N VAL A 9 29.80 6.13 -25.88
CA VAL A 9 29.26 6.97 -26.95
C VAL A 9 30.32 7.93 -27.48
N GLY A 10 31.05 8.61 -26.60
CA GLY A 10 32.13 9.54 -26.97
C GLY A 10 33.25 8.86 -27.75
N MET A 11 33.67 7.65 -27.35
CA MET A 11 34.67 6.88 -28.08
C MET A 11 34.19 6.46 -29.48
N VAL A 12 32.92 6.06 -29.62
CA VAL A 12 32.35 5.64 -30.91
C VAL A 12 32.24 6.84 -31.85
N VAL A 13 31.60 7.91 -31.39
CA VAL A 13 31.35 9.12 -32.16
C VAL A 13 32.68 9.84 -32.48
N GLY A 14 33.59 9.96 -31.52
CA GLY A 14 34.92 10.55 -31.73
C GLY A 14 35.79 9.76 -32.70
N GLY A 15 35.57 8.44 -32.83
CA GLY A 15 36.20 7.61 -33.85
C GLY A 15 35.59 7.76 -35.26
N GLY A 16 34.50 8.52 -35.39
CA GLY A 16 33.72 8.67 -36.63
C GLY A 16 32.76 7.51 -36.89
N GLY A 17 32.38 6.75 -35.86
CA GLY A 17 31.36 5.70 -35.93
C GLY A 17 30.02 6.17 -35.36
N ASP A 18 28.97 5.41 -35.65
CA ASP A 18 27.63 5.66 -35.13
C ASP A 18 27.32 4.78 -33.91
N ALA A 19 26.68 5.37 -32.91
CA ALA A 19 26.24 4.66 -31.70
C ALA A 19 24.74 4.34 -31.78
N LEU A 20 24.40 3.06 -31.73
CA LEU A 20 23.02 2.56 -31.72
C LEU A 20 22.65 2.12 -30.30
N ILE A 21 21.61 2.71 -29.72
CA ILE A 21 21.15 2.46 -28.36
C ILE A 21 19.72 1.91 -28.39
N PRO A 22 19.54 0.58 -28.28
CA PRO A 22 18.22 -0.03 -28.14
C PRO A 22 17.57 0.41 -26.82
N CYS A 23 16.47 1.16 -26.89
CA CYS A 23 15.80 1.68 -25.70
C CYS A 23 14.30 1.83 -25.93
N LEU A 24 13.55 1.78 -24.83
CA LEU A 24 12.10 2.03 -24.86
C LEU A 24 11.81 3.46 -25.31
N SER A 25 10.63 3.66 -25.91
CA SER A 25 10.22 4.96 -26.43
C SER A 25 9.76 5.95 -25.36
N SER A 26 9.80 5.59 -24.08
CA SER A 26 9.42 6.44 -22.95
C SER A 26 10.23 6.07 -21.70
N GLY A 27 10.38 7.03 -20.78
CA GLY A 27 11.10 6.83 -19.52
C GLY A 27 12.56 7.25 -19.62
N LEU A 28 13.49 6.32 -19.36
CA LEU A 28 14.94 6.62 -19.28
C LEU A 28 15.50 7.33 -20.53
N VAL A 29 14.93 7.07 -21.72
CA VAL A 29 15.36 7.72 -22.97
C VAL A 29 15.35 9.25 -22.89
N TYR A 30 14.42 9.84 -22.12
CA TYR A 30 14.37 11.30 -21.94
C TYR A 30 15.66 11.79 -21.28
N ASP A 31 16.02 11.24 -20.12
CA ASP A 31 17.25 11.62 -19.44
C ASP A 31 18.50 11.30 -20.27
N LEU A 32 18.51 10.19 -21.01
CA LEU A 32 19.65 9.81 -21.85
C LEU A 32 19.93 10.81 -22.97
N ILE A 33 18.90 11.31 -23.65
CA ILE A 33 19.06 12.30 -24.71
C ILE A 33 19.73 13.57 -24.14
N ASP A 34 19.22 14.11 -23.04
CA ASP A 34 19.78 15.30 -22.40
C ASP A 34 21.20 15.04 -21.87
N PHE A 35 21.42 13.88 -21.23
CA PHE A 35 22.71 13.54 -20.63
C PHE A 35 23.81 13.32 -21.66
N ILE A 36 23.52 12.57 -22.73
CA ILE A 36 24.48 12.34 -23.83
C ILE A 36 24.75 13.64 -24.57
N ARG A 37 23.72 14.47 -24.83
CA ARG A 37 23.92 15.77 -25.50
C ARG A 37 24.87 16.67 -24.71
N ASN A 38 24.63 16.79 -23.40
CA ASN A 38 25.48 17.60 -22.53
C ASN A 38 26.92 17.09 -22.51
N TYR A 39 27.10 15.77 -22.43
CA TYR A 39 28.43 15.16 -22.49
C TYR A 39 29.14 15.40 -23.83
N LEU A 40 28.46 15.24 -24.96
CA LEU A 40 29.05 15.50 -26.28
C LEU A 40 29.49 16.97 -26.42
N ASN A 41 28.74 17.92 -25.85
CA ASN A 41 29.15 19.32 -25.79
C ASN A 41 30.45 19.51 -25.00
N THR A 42 30.65 18.79 -23.88
CA THR A 42 31.86 18.97 -23.05
C THR A 42 33.12 18.42 -23.73
N ILE A 43 32.98 17.49 -24.67
CA ILE A 43 34.11 16.92 -25.43
C ILE A 43 34.22 17.48 -26.86
N ASN A 44 33.60 18.64 -27.14
CA ASN A 44 33.62 19.33 -28.43
C ASN A 44 33.03 18.53 -29.61
N LEU A 45 32.09 17.61 -29.35
CA LEU A 45 31.35 16.84 -30.36
C LEU A 45 29.92 17.38 -30.54
N GLN A 46 29.72 18.70 -30.42
CA GLN A 46 28.40 19.31 -30.53
C GLN A 46 27.73 19.16 -31.91
N SER A 47 28.47 18.83 -32.97
CA SER A 47 27.92 18.61 -34.31
C SER A 47 27.28 17.23 -34.51
N THR A 48 27.42 16.33 -33.54
CA THR A 48 26.81 15.00 -33.58
C THR A 48 25.29 15.09 -33.54
N ASN A 49 24.64 14.47 -34.52
CA ASN A 49 23.18 14.39 -34.61
C ASN A 49 22.66 13.27 -33.71
N LEU A 50 21.55 13.55 -33.01
CA LEU A 50 20.80 12.56 -32.26
C LEU A 50 19.54 12.20 -33.06
N TYR A 51 19.23 10.92 -33.13
CA TYR A 51 18.03 10.40 -33.79
C TYR A 51 17.20 9.60 -32.79
N PHE A 52 15.90 9.87 -32.72
CA PHE A 52 14.97 9.07 -31.94
C PHE A 52 13.90 8.49 -32.85
N VAL A 53 13.96 7.17 -33.04
CA VAL A 53 13.14 6.43 -34.00
C VAL A 53 12.13 5.57 -33.25
N SER A 54 10.86 5.96 -33.33
CA SER A 54 9.73 5.25 -32.76
C SER A 54 8.42 5.84 -33.28
N PRO A 55 7.38 5.03 -33.55
CA PRO A 55 6.07 5.51 -34.02
C PRO A 55 5.37 6.45 -33.03
N VAL A 56 5.85 6.50 -31.79
CA VAL A 56 5.34 7.38 -30.74
C VAL A 56 6.38 8.40 -30.27
N ALA A 57 7.50 8.59 -30.97
CA ALA A 57 8.59 9.49 -30.54
C ALA A 57 8.10 10.92 -30.27
N ASN A 58 7.37 11.51 -31.23
CA ASN A 58 6.81 12.86 -31.12
C ASN A 58 5.86 12.99 -29.92
N HIS A 59 4.89 12.07 -29.81
CA HIS A 59 3.91 12.08 -28.74
C HIS A 59 4.56 11.85 -27.37
N SER A 60 5.50 10.92 -27.29
CA SER A 60 6.23 10.58 -26.07
C SER A 60 6.99 11.77 -25.49
N LEU A 61 7.70 12.53 -26.33
CA LEU A 61 8.39 13.76 -25.91
C LEU A 61 7.42 14.90 -25.57
N ALA A 62 6.25 14.95 -26.19
CA ALA A 62 5.21 15.92 -25.81
C ALA A 62 4.64 15.58 -24.42
N TYR A 63 4.33 14.30 -24.15
CA TYR A 63 3.82 13.84 -22.86
C TYR A 63 4.79 14.10 -21.71
N SER A 64 6.10 13.95 -21.92
CA SER A 64 7.10 14.23 -20.88
C SER A 64 7.13 15.70 -20.45
N ASN A 65 6.67 16.62 -21.30
CA ASN A 65 6.52 18.04 -20.94
C ASN A 65 5.21 18.32 -20.20
N ILE A 66 4.16 17.53 -20.42
CA ILE A 66 2.86 17.71 -19.78
C ILE A 66 2.90 17.20 -18.33
N SER A 67 3.45 16.00 -18.10
CA SER A 67 3.50 15.34 -16.78
C SER A 67 4.67 15.80 -15.91
N SER A 68 4.93 17.11 -15.88
CA SER A 68 6.09 17.70 -15.20
C SER A 68 6.04 17.56 -13.66
N GLU A 69 4.85 17.39 -13.09
CA GLU A 69 4.63 17.23 -11.65
C GLU A 69 5.26 15.96 -11.06
N TRP A 70 5.57 14.97 -11.91
CA TRP A 70 6.22 13.72 -11.51
C TRP A 70 7.75 13.74 -11.60
N LEU A 71 8.33 14.89 -12.00
CA LEU A 71 9.78 15.04 -12.17
C LEU A 71 10.47 15.53 -10.89
N CYS A 72 11.80 15.54 -10.89
CA CYS A 72 12.56 16.12 -9.79
C CYS A 72 12.33 17.64 -9.68
N SER A 73 12.56 18.20 -8.49
CA SER A 73 12.28 19.60 -8.17
C SER A 73 12.90 20.59 -9.17
N ASN A 74 14.12 20.33 -9.66
CA ASN A 74 14.78 21.18 -10.65
C ASN A 74 14.00 21.24 -11.97
N LYS A 75 13.42 20.12 -12.44
CA LYS A 75 12.63 20.08 -13.67
C LYS A 75 11.22 20.62 -13.44
N GLN A 76 10.62 20.37 -12.27
CA GLN A 76 9.36 20.99 -11.87
C GLN A 76 9.45 22.52 -11.86
N GLN A 77 10.53 23.09 -11.32
CA GLN A 77 10.78 24.54 -11.29
C GLN A 77 10.77 25.17 -12.68
N ARG A 78 11.30 24.48 -13.69
CA ARG A 78 11.26 24.95 -15.08
C ARG A 78 9.83 25.03 -15.60
N ALA A 79 9.03 24.00 -15.33
CA ALA A 79 7.61 24.02 -15.70
C ALA A 79 6.83 25.16 -15.01
N PHE A 80 7.14 25.49 -13.76
CA PHE A 80 6.53 26.62 -13.05
C PHE A 80 6.78 27.98 -13.72
N VAL A 81 7.92 28.15 -14.41
CA VAL A 81 8.24 29.37 -15.18
C VAL A 81 7.88 29.23 -16.66
N ALA A 82 6.98 28.30 -17.01
CA ALA A 82 6.55 28.00 -18.38
C ALA A 82 7.69 27.59 -19.33
N GLU A 83 8.79 27.03 -18.79
CA GLU A 83 9.84 26.38 -19.56
C GLU A 83 9.62 24.87 -19.64
N ALA A 84 10.04 24.27 -20.76
CA ALA A 84 10.01 22.83 -20.91
C ALA A 84 10.94 22.16 -19.87
N PRO A 85 10.49 21.13 -19.13
CA PRO A 85 11.30 20.46 -18.11
C PRO A 85 12.54 19.77 -18.71
N PHE A 86 12.42 19.26 -19.93
CA PHE A 86 13.51 18.62 -20.69
C PHE A 86 14.00 19.51 -21.83
N SER A 87 15.26 19.36 -22.24
CA SER A 87 15.83 20.17 -23.33
C SER A 87 15.52 19.63 -24.74
N HIS A 88 14.80 18.51 -24.83
CA HIS A 88 14.48 17.84 -26.10
C HIS A 88 13.73 18.76 -27.07
N GLN A 89 12.78 19.56 -26.57
CA GLN A 89 12.01 20.45 -27.43
C GLN A 89 12.89 21.51 -28.11
N SER A 90 13.86 22.07 -27.38
CA SER A 90 14.85 22.97 -27.98
C SER A 90 15.73 22.24 -28.98
N MET A 91 16.19 21.01 -28.67
CA MET A 91 17.02 20.22 -29.59
C MET A 91 16.31 19.86 -30.90
N VAL A 92 15.00 19.60 -30.84
CA VAL A 92 14.19 19.37 -32.04
C VAL A 92 14.10 20.65 -32.88
N LYS A 93 13.83 21.79 -32.23
CA LYS A 93 13.75 23.11 -32.91
C LYS A 93 15.08 23.51 -33.56
N THR A 94 16.21 23.22 -32.92
CA THR A 94 17.56 23.52 -33.42
C THR A 94 18.14 22.45 -34.34
N LYS A 95 17.36 21.42 -34.69
CA LYS A 95 17.78 20.29 -35.55
C LYS A 95 19.02 19.56 -35.02
N GLN A 96 19.13 19.43 -33.69
CA GLN A 96 20.13 18.58 -33.02
C GLN A 96 19.56 17.20 -32.68
N LEU A 97 18.25 17.11 -32.48
CA LEU A 97 17.50 15.88 -32.28
C LEU A 97 16.46 15.73 -33.40
N PHE A 98 16.55 14.64 -34.15
CA PHE A 98 15.61 14.31 -35.22
C PHE A 98 14.69 13.17 -34.78
N LEU A 99 13.40 13.31 -35.06
CA LEU A 99 12.36 12.36 -34.65
C LEU A 99 11.81 11.69 -35.90
N PHE A 100 11.67 10.36 -35.85
CA PHE A 100 11.13 9.56 -36.94
C PHE A 100 10.17 8.51 -36.40
N ASP A 101 9.08 8.28 -37.13
CA ASP A 101 8.09 7.27 -36.76
C ASP A 101 8.59 5.85 -37.04
N GLY A 102 9.57 5.70 -37.94
CA GLY A 102 10.25 4.45 -38.19
C GLY A 102 11.45 4.56 -39.13
N VAL A 103 12.04 3.42 -39.48
CA VAL A 103 13.15 3.32 -40.45
C VAL A 103 12.58 3.25 -41.87
N ASP A 104 12.13 4.40 -42.35
CA ASP A 104 11.54 4.58 -43.67
C ASP A 104 12.49 5.33 -44.64
N LYS A 105 11.94 5.76 -45.78
CA LYS A 105 12.69 6.52 -46.80
C LYS A 105 13.15 7.87 -46.27
N ASP A 106 12.36 8.54 -45.44
CA ASP A 106 12.67 9.88 -44.93
C ASP A 106 13.79 9.81 -43.90
N PHE A 107 13.74 8.81 -43.02
CA PHE A 107 14.86 8.48 -42.12
C PHE A 107 16.13 8.18 -42.92
N ALA A 108 16.05 7.27 -43.91
CA ALA A 108 17.21 6.87 -44.71
C ALA A 108 17.83 8.05 -45.46
N ASN A 109 17.02 8.89 -46.10
CA ASN A 109 17.48 10.09 -46.80
C ASN A 109 18.14 11.08 -45.84
N THR A 110 17.57 11.30 -44.65
CA THR A 110 18.14 12.20 -43.64
C THR A 110 19.47 11.67 -43.12
N LEU A 111 19.58 10.38 -42.85
CA LEU A 111 20.82 9.74 -42.41
C LEU A 111 21.92 9.84 -43.49
N LEU A 112 21.56 9.64 -44.76
CA LEU A 112 22.49 9.76 -45.90
C LEU A 112 22.95 11.20 -46.11
N ASN A 113 22.04 12.17 -46.07
CA ASN A 113 22.38 13.59 -46.24
C ASN A 113 23.30 14.10 -45.12
N ASN A 114 23.24 13.49 -43.94
CA ASN A 114 24.07 13.85 -42.79
C ASN A 114 25.24 12.87 -42.55
N ARG A 115 25.56 11.99 -43.50
CA ARG A 115 26.52 10.88 -43.31
C ARG A 115 27.94 11.32 -42.95
N ALA A 116 28.31 12.55 -43.28
CA ALA A 116 29.61 13.14 -42.92
C ALA A 116 29.79 13.27 -41.39
N ASN A 117 28.70 13.31 -40.62
CA ASN A 117 28.74 13.43 -39.17
C ASN A 117 28.38 12.08 -38.52
N PRO A 118 29.17 11.60 -37.54
CA PRO A 118 28.76 10.48 -36.71
C PRO A 118 27.50 10.84 -35.93
N CYS A 119 26.70 9.84 -35.57
CA CYS A 119 25.43 10.04 -34.89
C CYS A 119 25.16 9.07 -33.74
N VAL A 120 24.18 9.43 -32.92
CA VAL A 120 23.62 8.58 -31.87
C VAL A 120 22.15 8.30 -32.20
N ILE A 121 21.77 7.02 -32.25
CA ILE A 121 20.41 6.60 -32.63
C ILE A 121 19.78 5.83 -31.47
N PHE A 122 18.67 6.36 -30.95
CA PHE A 122 17.79 5.72 -29.99
C PHE A 122 16.64 5.05 -30.75
N CYS A 123 16.50 3.73 -30.68
CA CYS A 123 15.48 3.02 -31.46
C CYS A 123 15.03 1.70 -30.84
N GLY A 124 13.74 1.38 -31.02
CA GLY A 124 13.20 0.04 -30.86
C GLY A 124 12.99 -0.40 -29.42
N HIS A 125 13.53 -1.56 -29.06
CA HIS A 125 13.32 -2.17 -27.75
C HIS A 125 14.63 -2.83 -27.28
N PRO A 126 14.98 -2.76 -25.98
CA PRO A 126 16.23 -3.33 -25.47
C PRO A 126 16.43 -4.83 -25.75
N CYS A 127 15.34 -5.59 -25.86
CA CYS A 127 15.40 -7.02 -26.22
C CYS A 127 15.87 -7.30 -27.65
N MET A 128 15.91 -6.30 -28.54
CA MET A 128 16.32 -6.44 -29.95
C MET A 128 15.66 -7.61 -30.69
N ARG A 129 14.41 -7.99 -30.35
CA ARG A 129 13.67 -9.07 -31.04
C ARG A 129 12.57 -8.56 -31.97
N PHE A 130 12.23 -7.29 -31.90
CA PHE A 130 11.17 -6.68 -32.69
C PHE A 130 11.42 -5.18 -32.86
N GLY A 131 10.66 -4.57 -33.75
CA GLY A 131 10.75 -3.16 -34.09
C GLY A 131 11.95 -2.84 -34.97
N ASP A 132 12.10 -1.56 -35.26
CA ASP A 132 13.02 -1.05 -36.27
C ASP A 132 14.51 -1.19 -35.94
N ILE A 133 14.81 -1.53 -34.69
CA ILE A 133 16.18 -1.85 -34.27
C ILE A 133 16.77 -2.99 -35.10
N LEU A 134 15.96 -3.96 -35.54
CA LEU A 134 16.40 -5.06 -36.40
C LEU A 134 16.90 -4.56 -37.77
N HIS A 135 16.22 -3.58 -38.34
CA HIS A 135 16.63 -2.96 -39.60
C HIS A 135 17.91 -2.13 -39.42
N LEU A 136 18.01 -1.36 -38.34
CA LEU A 136 19.21 -0.57 -38.04
C LEU A 136 20.44 -1.43 -37.79
N ILE A 137 20.32 -2.55 -37.06
CA ILE A 137 21.42 -3.49 -36.86
C ILE A 137 21.94 -3.97 -38.22
N LYS A 138 21.05 -4.32 -39.16
CA LYS A 138 21.43 -4.75 -40.51
C LYS A 138 22.13 -3.65 -41.31
N ILE A 139 21.67 -2.41 -41.21
CA ILE A 139 22.26 -1.26 -41.93
C ILE A 139 23.64 -0.90 -41.35
N MET A 140 23.80 -1.02 -40.03
CA MET A 140 24.96 -0.52 -39.31
C MET A 140 26.03 -1.58 -39.03
N SER A 141 25.71 -2.87 -39.18
CA SER A 141 26.60 -4.00 -38.84
C SER A 141 27.91 -4.02 -39.63
N ALA A 142 27.92 -3.54 -40.87
CA ALA A 142 29.13 -3.50 -41.69
C ALA A 142 30.17 -2.46 -41.22
N GLY A 143 29.77 -1.49 -40.40
CA GLY A 143 30.64 -0.42 -39.93
C GLY A 143 31.49 -0.85 -38.73
N ALA A 144 32.79 -1.08 -38.95
CA ALA A 144 33.74 -1.48 -37.89
C ALA A 144 33.90 -0.43 -36.76
N LYS A 145 33.59 0.82 -37.04
CA LYS A 145 33.62 1.93 -36.07
C LYS A 145 32.30 2.07 -35.29
N ASN A 146 31.21 1.51 -35.81
CA ASN A 146 29.91 1.60 -35.17
C ASN A 146 29.90 0.74 -33.92
N ALA A 147 29.00 1.07 -33.00
CA ALA A 147 28.70 0.20 -31.87
C ALA A 147 27.21 0.19 -31.55
N LEU A 148 26.70 -0.99 -31.20
CA LEU A 148 25.46 -1.14 -30.49
C LEU A 148 25.76 -1.18 -28.99
N ILE A 149 25.15 -0.29 -28.22
CA ILE A 149 25.33 -0.19 -26.77
C ILE A 149 24.02 -0.56 -26.09
N SER A 150 23.97 -1.76 -25.51
CA SER A 150 22.83 -2.21 -24.71
C SER A 150 22.88 -1.56 -23.34
N ILE A 151 21.76 -0.98 -22.91
CA ILE A 151 21.63 -0.27 -21.64
C ILE A 151 20.72 -0.99 -20.63
N ASP A 152 20.16 -2.14 -20.99
CA ASP A 152 19.21 -2.86 -20.15
C ASP A 152 19.91 -3.61 -19.01
N GLY A 153 19.52 -3.32 -17.78
CA GLY A 153 20.01 -4.02 -16.58
C GLY A 153 19.30 -5.36 -16.29
N ASP A 154 18.16 -5.62 -16.94
CA ASP A 154 17.29 -6.76 -16.62
C ASP A 154 17.53 -7.98 -17.52
N LEU A 155 18.40 -7.85 -18.52
CA LEU A 155 18.70 -8.94 -19.45
C LEU A 155 19.65 -9.96 -18.81
N THR A 156 19.20 -11.21 -18.77
CA THR A 156 19.90 -12.32 -18.10
C THR A 156 21.22 -12.74 -18.78
N SER A 157 21.36 -12.50 -20.09
CA SER A 157 22.59 -12.80 -20.83
C SER A 157 22.71 -11.93 -22.07
N PHE A 158 23.69 -11.02 -22.06
CA PHE A 158 24.01 -10.18 -23.20
C PHE A 158 24.49 -11.00 -24.41
N ASP A 159 25.29 -12.04 -24.19
CA ASP A 159 25.82 -12.87 -25.28
C ASP A 159 24.71 -13.57 -26.08
N LYS A 160 23.69 -14.10 -25.38
CA LYS A 160 22.52 -14.73 -26.02
C LYS A 160 21.65 -13.71 -26.76
N LEU A 161 21.61 -12.48 -26.26
CA LEU A 161 20.88 -11.39 -26.89
C LEU A 161 21.49 -11.05 -28.25
N VAL A 162 22.81 -10.87 -28.29
CA VAL A 162 23.54 -10.44 -29.49
C VAL A 162 23.87 -11.56 -30.46
N SER A 163 23.90 -12.82 -30.01
CA SER A 163 24.35 -13.96 -30.83
C SER A 163 23.73 -14.07 -32.22
N PRO A 164 22.44 -13.75 -32.46
CA PRO A 164 21.87 -13.85 -33.80
C PRO A 164 22.38 -12.79 -34.78
N PHE A 165 23.03 -11.74 -34.27
CA PHE A 165 23.60 -10.66 -35.07
C PHE A 165 25.09 -10.84 -35.33
N LEU A 166 25.74 -11.84 -34.75
CA LEU A 166 27.17 -12.12 -34.93
C LEU A 166 27.40 -12.96 -36.20
N THR A 167 27.11 -12.38 -37.36
CA THR A 167 27.40 -12.98 -38.67
C THR A 167 28.82 -12.64 -39.16
N PRO A 168 29.39 -13.37 -40.13
CA PRO A 168 30.73 -13.07 -40.68
C PRO A 168 30.88 -11.64 -41.21
N ASP A 169 29.80 -11.02 -41.69
CA ASP A 169 29.78 -9.66 -42.23
C ASP A 169 29.70 -8.58 -41.13
N THR A 170 29.46 -8.98 -39.88
CA THR A 170 29.26 -8.05 -38.77
C THR A 170 30.59 -7.58 -38.21
N LYS A 171 30.89 -6.30 -38.42
CA LYS A 171 32.08 -5.60 -37.93
C LYS A 171 31.78 -4.63 -36.78
N MET A 172 30.52 -4.22 -36.65
CA MET A 172 30.04 -3.37 -35.56
C MET A 172 30.30 -4.03 -34.20
N ARG A 173 30.70 -3.23 -33.22
CA ARG A 173 30.93 -3.72 -31.86
C ARG A 173 29.62 -3.81 -31.08
N PHE A 174 29.49 -4.81 -30.22
CA PHE A 174 28.39 -4.93 -29.26
C PHE A 174 28.93 -4.67 -27.87
N VAL A 175 28.37 -3.68 -27.17
CA VAL A 175 28.81 -3.25 -25.85
C VAL A 175 27.65 -3.40 -24.87
N ASN A 176 27.91 -4.02 -23.72
CA ASN A 176 26.96 -4.10 -22.62
C ASN A 176 27.28 -3.02 -21.59
N CYS A 177 26.41 -2.03 -21.46
CA CYS A 177 26.54 -0.93 -20.50
C CYS A 177 25.23 -0.75 -19.72
N PRO A 178 24.86 -1.73 -18.87
CA PRO A 178 23.56 -1.74 -18.19
C PRO A 178 23.41 -0.53 -17.27
N ILE A 179 22.22 0.08 -17.30
CA ILE A 179 21.81 1.15 -16.39
C ILE A 179 20.74 0.58 -15.47
N ASP A 180 21.15 0.24 -14.25
CA ASP A 180 20.22 -0.18 -13.21
C ASP A 180 19.82 1.02 -12.33
N LEU A 181 18.54 1.38 -12.38
CA LEU A 181 17.95 2.46 -11.58
C LEU A 181 17.24 1.91 -10.32
N LYS A 182 17.26 0.59 -10.10
CA LYS A 182 16.65 -0.03 -8.94
C LYS A 182 17.46 0.28 -7.68
N LEU A 183 16.80 0.13 -6.54
CA LEU A 183 17.44 0.29 -5.24
C LEU A 183 18.60 -0.69 -5.09
N LYS A 184 19.76 -0.15 -4.73
CA LYS A 184 20.95 -0.95 -4.40
C LYS A 184 20.75 -1.63 -3.06
N ARG A 185 21.49 -2.72 -2.85
CA ARG A 185 21.47 -3.48 -1.59
C ARG A 185 21.73 -2.60 -0.36
N SER A 186 22.69 -1.68 -0.45
CA SER A 186 23.01 -0.74 0.62
C SER A 186 21.87 0.24 0.93
N GLU A 187 21.19 0.74 -0.12
CA GLU A 187 20.07 1.67 0.00
C GLU A 187 18.87 0.97 0.65
N ILE A 188 18.59 -0.29 0.26
CA ILE A 188 17.53 -1.08 0.89
C ILE A 188 17.82 -1.30 2.38
N VAL A 189 19.06 -1.68 2.74
CA VAL A 189 19.44 -1.87 4.15
C VAL A 189 19.29 -0.58 4.95
N GLN A 190 19.68 0.57 4.39
CA GLN A 190 19.52 1.87 5.04
C GLN A 190 18.03 2.21 5.23
N LEU A 191 17.21 2.05 4.19
CA LEU A 191 15.77 2.28 4.23
C LEU A 191 15.08 1.42 5.31
N LEU A 192 15.46 0.15 5.42
CA LEU A 192 14.90 -0.76 6.42
C LEU A 192 15.30 -0.38 7.85
N LYS A 193 16.49 0.19 8.04
CA LYS A 193 16.93 0.72 9.34
C LYS A 193 16.18 1.98 9.74
N GLU A 194 15.89 2.85 8.78
CA GLU A 194 15.16 4.10 8.99
C GLU A 194 13.66 3.86 9.27
N ILE A 195 13.01 3.04 8.46
CA ILE A 195 11.58 2.71 8.61
C ILE A 195 11.33 1.80 9.83
N ALA A 196 12.30 0.92 10.15
CA ALA A 196 12.21 -0.09 11.20
C ALA A 196 10.86 -0.87 11.21
N PRO A 197 10.49 -1.53 10.09
CA PRO A 197 9.16 -2.11 9.96
C PRO A 197 8.94 -3.29 10.92
N ARG A 198 7.75 -3.33 11.53
CA ARG A 198 7.34 -4.45 12.40
C ARG A 198 7.29 -5.78 11.64
N LYS A 199 6.86 -5.76 10.38
CA LYS A 199 6.81 -6.92 9.49
C LYS A 199 7.29 -6.49 8.10
N LEU A 200 8.24 -7.23 7.54
CA LEU A 200 8.79 -7.02 6.20
C LEU A 200 8.48 -8.24 5.34
N ALA A 201 7.74 -8.03 4.25
CA ALA A 201 7.52 -9.07 3.24
C ALA A 201 8.44 -8.83 2.04
N ILE A 202 9.23 -9.83 1.66
CA ILE A 202 10.21 -9.74 0.55
C ILE A 202 10.15 -10.98 -0.33
N SER A 203 10.45 -10.83 -1.62
CA SER A 203 10.59 -12.00 -2.50
C SER A 203 11.84 -12.81 -2.16
N ARG A 204 11.85 -14.10 -2.51
CA ARG A 204 13.03 -14.97 -2.34
C ARG A 204 14.29 -14.43 -3.03
N GLN A 205 14.14 -13.81 -4.21
CA GLN A 205 15.25 -13.18 -4.94
C GLN A 205 15.88 -12.03 -4.13
N VAL A 206 15.05 -11.17 -3.54
CA VAL A 206 15.51 -10.04 -2.72
C VAL A 206 16.15 -10.54 -1.43
N GLN A 207 15.56 -11.56 -0.77
CA GLN A 207 16.14 -12.16 0.43
C GLN A 207 17.56 -12.70 0.17
N SER A 208 17.78 -13.39 -0.96
CA SER A 208 19.11 -13.90 -1.30
C SER A 208 20.14 -12.80 -1.59
N SER A 209 19.67 -11.59 -1.92
CA SER A 209 20.52 -10.46 -2.29
C SER A 209 20.85 -9.52 -1.14
N ILE A 210 20.14 -9.60 0.00
CA ILE A 210 20.32 -8.70 1.14
C ILE A 210 20.94 -9.47 2.31
N ASP A 211 21.90 -8.86 3.01
CA ASP A 211 22.38 -9.41 4.27
C ASP A 211 21.33 -9.23 5.37
N THR A 212 20.49 -10.25 5.56
CA THR A 212 19.44 -10.25 6.59
C THR A 212 20.00 -10.12 8.02
N LYS A 213 21.30 -10.43 8.25
CA LYS A 213 21.91 -10.25 9.57
C LYS A 213 22.04 -8.77 9.91
N SER A 214 22.39 -7.94 8.92
CA SER A 214 22.56 -6.49 9.09
C SER A 214 21.28 -5.73 9.47
N ILE A 215 20.10 -6.31 9.21
CA ILE A 215 18.77 -5.73 9.46
C ILE A 215 17.98 -6.45 10.57
N LYS A 216 18.55 -7.49 11.18
CA LYS A 216 17.86 -8.33 12.17
C LYS A 216 17.32 -7.55 13.38
N ASN A 217 18.01 -6.49 13.79
CA ASN A 217 17.61 -5.66 14.93
C ASN A 217 16.65 -4.53 14.55
N SER A 218 16.50 -4.24 13.25
CA SER A 218 15.65 -3.15 12.75
C SER A 218 14.30 -3.65 12.25
N VAL A 219 14.21 -4.94 11.90
CA VAL A 219 13.00 -5.54 11.34
C VAL A 219 12.44 -6.57 12.32
N GLY A 220 11.16 -6.42 12.69
CA GLY A 220 10.53 -7.31 13.68
C GLY A 220 10.34 -8.75 13.18
N GLN A 221 9.71 -8.92 12.01
CA GLN A 221 9.48 -10.22 11.38
C GLN A 221 9.75 -10.12 9.88
N ILE A 222 10.51 -11.07 9.34
CA ILE A 222 10.70 -11.21 7.88
C ILE A 222 9.83 -12.35 7.37
N VAL A 223 9.03 -12.06 6.35
CA VAL A 223 8.20 -13.02 5.63
C VAL A 223 8.72 -13.13 4.20
N VAL A 224 9.12 -14.33 3.81
CA VAL A 224 9.62 -14.59 2.47
C VAL A 224 8.44 -15.01 1.60
N LEU A 225 8.18 -14.24 0.56
CA LEU A 225 7.13 -14.50 -0.41
C LEU A 225 7.69 -15.34 -1.56
N GLU A 226 6.95 -16.39 -1.90
CA GLU A 226 7.16 -17.17 -3.11
C GLU A 226 5.97 -17.04 -4.05
N ALA A 227 6.25 -16.92 -5.34
CA ALA A 227 5.21 -16.83 -6.35
C ALA A 227 4.31 -18.07 -6.30
N GLY A 228 3.00 -17.85 -6.20
CA GLY A 228 2.01 -18.92 -6.14
C GLY A 228 1.88 -19.64 -4.80
N VAL A 229 2.65 -19.27 -3.77
CA VAL A 229 2.58 -19.91 -2.44
C VAL A 229 1.91 -18.95 -1.44
N PRO A 230 0.73 -19.30 -0.90
CA PRO A 230 0.11 -18.54 0.17
C PRO A 230 1.03 -18.45 1.39
N SER A 231 1.46 -17.24 1.74
CA SER A 231 2.33 -17.00 2.90
C SER A 231 1.48 -16.56 4.09
N HIS A 232 1.56 -17.30 5.20
CA HIS A 232 0.76 -16.98 6.38
C HIS A 232 1.47 -15.94 7.27
N ILE A 233 0.92 -14.73 7.32
CA ILE A 233 1.43 -13.67 8.19
C ILE A 233 0.95 -13.96 9.62
N GLN A 234 1.83 -14.56 10.44
CA GLN A 234 1.53 -14.86 11.84
C GLN A 234 1.12 -13.59 12.61
N ASN A 235 0.23 -13.75 13.59
CA ASN A 235 -0.25 -12.66 14.46
C ASN A 235 -0.84 -11.47 13.68
N ASN A 236 -1.64 -11.72 12.66
CA ASN A 236 -2.52 -10.72 12.05
C ASN A 236 -3.99 -10.87 12.48
N LYS A 237 -4.25 -11.67 13.53
CA LYS A 237 -5.59 -11.76 14.14
C LYS A 237 -5.80 -10.51 14.99
N ARG A 238 -6.49 -9.52 14.42
CA ARG A 238 -7.02 -8.40 15.21
C ARG A 238 -8.04 -8.97 16.19
N LYS A 239 -7.68 -8.99 17.47
CA LYS A 239 -8.61 -9.41 18.55
C LYS A 239 -9.63 -8.33 18.86
N PHE A 240 -9.24 -7.08 18.62
CA PHE A 240 -10.02 -5.88 18.88
C PHE A 240 -9.96 -5.01 17.64
N GLU A 241 -11.06 -4.34 17.36
CA GLU A 241 -11.14 -3.26 16.39
C GLU A 241 -11.48 -1.97 17.11
N GLN A 242 -10.96 -0.86 16.58
CA GLN A 242 -11.32 0.44 17.09
C GLN A 242 -12.64 0.88 16.47
N ALA A 243 -13.60 1.24 17.31
CA ALA A 243 -14.87 1.80 16.89
C ALA A 243 -15.09 3.18 17.51
N HIS A 244 -15.71 4.08 16.74
CA HIS A 244 -16.06 5.43 17.17
C HIS A 244 -17.51 5.47 17.66
N ILE A 245 -17.72 5.93 18.90
CA ILE A 245 -19.06 6.17 19.43
C ILE A 245 -19.57 7.51 18.88
N MET A 246 -20.71 7.47 18.19
CA MET A 246 -21.28 8.68 17.59
C MET A 246 -21.82 9.64 18.68
N PRO A 247 -21.76 10.97 18.46
CA PRO A 247 -22.11 11.96 19.49
C PRO A 247 -23.51 11.78 20.09
N ASP A 248 -24.49 11.37 19.28
CA ASP A 248 -25.87 11.20 19.73
C ASP A 248 -26.04 10.01 20.68
N LEU A 249 -25.22 8.98 20.54
CA LEU A 249 -25.17 7.86 21.48
C LEU A 249 -24.33 8.23 22.70
N ALA A 250 -23.19 8.91 22.51
CA ALA A 250 -22.30 9.32 23.58
C ALA A 250 -23.02 10.20 24.63
N LYS A 251 -23.92 11.09 24.20
CA LYS A 251 -24.76 11.92 25.10
C LYS A 251 -25.68 11.12 26.03
N GLN A 252 -25.98 9.87 25.70
CA GLN A 252 -26.86 9.00 26.51
C GLN A 252 -26.09 8.17 27.54
N ILE A 253 -24.75 8.18 27.47
CA ILE A 253 -23.89 7.41 28.36
C ILE A 253 -23.77 8.18 29.68
N THR A 254 -24.20 7.57 30.77
CA THR A 254 -24.11 8.14 32.13
C THR A 254 -23.26 7.23 33.01
N PRO A 255 -21.92 7.40 33.03
CA PRO A 255 -21.03 6.56 33.81
C PRO A 255 -21.27 6.69 35.32
N ARG A 256 -21.20 5.57 36.02
CA ARG A 256 -21.20 5.49 37.49
C ARG A 256 -19.87 4.95 37.97
N GLN A 257 -19.37 5.53 39.07
CA GLN A 257 -18.10 5.11 39.65
C GLN A 257 -18.28 3.80 40.43
N VAL A 258 -17.48 2.79 40.09
CA VAL A 258 -17.42 1.47 40.74
C VAL A 258 -15.96 1.09 40.91
N LYS A 259 -15.50 0.89 42.15
CA LYS A 259 -14.12 0.48 42.48
C LYS A 259 -13.02 1.30 41.78
N GLY A 260 -13.20 2.63 41.71
CA GLY A 260 -12.23 3.54 41.09
C GLY A 260 -12.33 3.68 39.56
N CYS A 261 -13.20 2.91 38.90
CA CYS A 261 -13.46 3.01 37.46
C CYS A 261 -14.87 3.55 37.18
N HIS A 262 -15.06 4.28 36.09
CA HIS A 262 -16.39 4.72 35.64
C HIS A 262 -16.96 3.71 34.64
N VAL A 263 -18.17 3.20 34.91
CA VAL A 263 -18.81 2.16 34.09
C VAL A 263 -20.21 2.65 33.67
N SER A 264 -20.58 2.42 32.41
CA SER A 264 -21.93 2.67 31.89
C SER A 264 -22.30 1.59 30.89
N ARG A 265 -23.57 1.17 30.88
CA ARG A 265 -24.12 0.38 29.79
C ARG A 265 -24.22 1.24 28.53
N VAL A 266 -23.80 0.70 27.39
CA VAL A 266 -23.93 1.33 26.08
C VAL A 266 -24.70 0.37 25.18
N VAL A 267 -25.80 0.84 24.58
CA VAL A 267 -26.60 0.06 23.63
C VAL A 267 -26.74 0.87 22.35
N GLY A 268 -26.23 0.33 21.24
CA GLY A 268 -26.24 0.99 19.95
C GLY A 268 -26.26 -0.01 18.79
N CYS A 269 -26.32 0.51 17.57
CA CYS A 269 -26.12 -0.25 16.35
C CYS A 269 -24.66 -0.11 15.91
N LEU A 270 -23.99 -1.21 15.57
CA LEU A 270 -22.65 -1.18 15.01
C LEU A 270 -22.76 -1.07 13.48
N GLU A 271 -22.36 0.06 12.93
CA GLU A 271 -22.20 0.27 11.50
C GLU A 271 -20.74 0.00 11.11
N ALA A 272 -20.53 -1.04 10.30
CA ALA A 272 -19.23 -1.37 9.75
C ALA A 272 -19.23 -1.08 8.25
N ARG A 273 -18.42 -0.10 7.81
CA ARG A 273 -18.24 0.24 6.39
C ARG A 273 -16.78 0.53 6.11
N ASP A 274 -16.20 -0.15 5.14
CA ASP A 274 -14.83 0.09 4.65
C ASP A 274 -13.74 0.09 5.75
N GLY A 275 -13.93 -0.74 6.78
CA GLY A 275 -13.01 -0.81 7.92
C GLY A 275 -13.16 0.33 8.94
N ASP A 276 -14.11 1.23 8.74
CA ASP A 276 -14.58 2.18 9.74
C ASP A 276 -15.77 1.58 10.51
N TYR A 277 -15.66 1.61 11.84
CA TYR A 277 -16.63 1.03 12.75
C TYR A 277 -17.23 2.15 13.58
N ARG A 278 -18.54 2.37 13.46
CA ARG A 278 -19.26 3.44 14.18
C ARG A 278 -20.39 2.86 15.01
N LEU A 279 -20.46 3.26 16.27
CA LEU A 279 -21.55 2.89 17.16
C LEU A 279 -22.61 4.00 17.16
N THR A 280 -23.74 3.76 16.53
CA THR A 280 -24.86 4.71 16.39
C THR A 280 -26.01 4.38 17.34
N LYS A 281 -26.90 5.35 17.55
CA LYS A 281 -28.10 5.15 18.36
C LYS A 281 -29.05 4.19 17.65
N ARG A 282 -29.69 3.27 18.39
CA ARG A 282 -30.69 2.35 17.84
C ARG A 282 -31.89 3.13 17.30
N THR A 283 -32.12 3.06 15.99
CA THR A 283 -33.38 3.49 15.38
C THR A 283 -34.45 2.44 15.66
N LYS A 284 -35.69 2.87 15.98
CA LYS A 284 -36.79 2.05 16.51
C LYS A 284 -37.22 0.82 15.67
N ASN A 285 -36.61 0.58 14.51
CA ASN A 285 -37.03 -0.44 13.54
C ASN A 285 -36.29 -1.78 13.65
N THR A 286 -35.32 -1.95 14.55
CA THR A 286 -34.66 -3.25 14.77
C THR A 286 -35.21 -3.92 16.02
N SER A 287 -36.30 -4.68 15.85
CA SER A 287 -36.77 -5.67 16.83
C SER A 287 -35.88 -6.90 16.77
N LEU A 288 -34.85 -6.94 17.62
CA LEU A 288 -34.19 -8.17 18.01
C LEU A 288 -34.73 -8.51 19.39
N GLU A 289 -35.17 -9.75 19.57
CA GLU A 289 -35.63 -10.31 20.83
C GLU A 289 -34.64 -9.95 21.93
N ASP A 290 -35.13 -9.38 23.04
CA ASP A 290 -34.34 -9.20 24.25
C ASP A 290 -33.96 -10.58 24.78
N THR A 291 -32.85 -11.14 24.28
CA THR A 291 -32.18 -12.24 24.95
C THR A 291 -31.93 -11.79 26.39
N PRO A 292 -32.36 -12.54 27.41
CA PRO A 292 -32.15 -12.15 28.79
C PRO A 292 -30.64 -12.12 29.04
N GLY A 293 -30.08 -10.90 29.01
CA GLY A 293 -28.66 -10.67 29.26
C GLY A 293 -28.29 -11.20 30.64
N GLU A 294 -27.09 -11.74 30.74
CA GLU A 294 -26.47 -12.13 32.00
C GLU A 294 -26.54 -10.94 32.97
N LEU A 295 -27.21 -11.15 34.12
CA LEU A 295 -27.37 -10.14 35.15
C LEU A 295 -26.09 -10.10 35.99
N PHE A 296 -25.41 -8.96 36.01
CA PHE A 296 -24.34 -8.68 36.98
C PHE A 296 -24.94 -7.89 38.15
N GLY A 297 -24.84 -8.41 39.38
CA GLY A 297 -25.23 -7.68 40.59
C GLY A 297 -25.17 -8.52 41.86
N ASP A 298 -24.43 -8.04 42.87
CA ASP A 298 -24.07 -8.80 44.08
C ASP A 298 -24.95 -8.45 45.30
N GLN A 299 -25.90 -7.51 45.20
CA GLN A 299 -26.68 -7.05 46.36
C GLN A 299 -28.14 -6.66 46.02
N ILE A 300 -29.09 -7.44 46.53
CA ILE A 300 -30.52 -7.12 46.55
C ILE A 300 -30.82 -6.31 47.81
N LYS A 301 -31.37 -5.10 47.66
CA LYS A 301 -31.89 -4.34 48.82
C LYS A 301 -33.32 -4.76 49.11
N ILE A 302 -33.49 -5.58 50.13
CA ILE A 302 -34.79 -6.15 50.55
C ILE A 302 -35.83 -5.06 50.82
N ASP A 303 -35.43 -3.93 51.43
CA ASP A 303 -36.33 -2.79 51.69
C ASP A 303 -37.00 -2.23 50.42
N LEU A 304 -36.31 -2.26 49.27
CA LEU A 304 -36.88 -1.79 48.01
C LEU A 304 -37.92 -2.76 47.47
N VAL A 305 -37.66 -4.07 47.61
CA VAL A 305 -38.60 -5.12 47.21
C VAL A 305 -39.87 -5.04 48.06
N VAL A 306 -39.72 -4.85 49.38
CA VAL A 306 -40.87 -4.70 50.31
C VAL A 306 -41.71 -3.48 49.93
N ARG A 307 -41.09 -2.31 49.73
CA ARG A 307 -41.81 -1.10 49.31
C ARG A 307 -42.51 -1.27 47.97
N ALA A 308 -41.89 -1.95 47.01
CA ALA A 308 -42.49 -2.20 45.71
C ALA A 308 -43.73 -3.11 45.82
N LEU A 309 -43.67 -4.16 46.65
CA LEU A 309 -44.81 -5.04 46.90
C LEU A 309 -45.93 -4.32 47.65
N GLN A 310 -45.61 -3.52 48.66
CA GLN A 310 -46.58 -2.67 49.36
C GLN A 310 -47.26 -1.66 48.43
N SER A 311 -46.52 -1.05 47.50
CA SER A 311 -47.08 -0.13 46.51
C SER A 311 -48.04 -0.79 45.51
N GLN A 312 -47.92 -2.11 45.35
CA GLN A 312 -48.84 -2.92 44.54
C GLN A 312 -50.07 -3.40 45.34
N GLY A 313 -50.20 -2.99 46.60
CA GLY A 313 -51.32 -3.32 47.47
C GLY A 313 -51.17 -4.63 48.24
N TYR A 314 -49.98 -5.24 48.24
CA TYR A 314 -49.74 -6.46 49.02
C TYR A 314 -49.35 -6.12 50.46
N GLU A 315 -49.95 -6.84 51.41
CA GLU A 315 -49.46 -6.88 52.79
C GLU A 315 -48.28 -7.87 52.86
N VAL A 316 -47.18 -7.42 53.45
CA VAL A 316 -45.89 -8.10 53.37
C VAL A 316 -45.27 -8.22 54.76
N ASN A 317 -44.92 -9.45 55.14
CA ASN A 317 -44.22 -9.73 56.38
C ASN A 317 -42.78 -10.13 56.08
N THR A 318 -41.81 -9.47 56.72
CA THR A 318 -40.39 -9.81 56.60
C THR A 318 -39.93 -10.58 57.82
N VAL A 319 -39.41 -11.79 57.60
CA VAL A 319 -38.87 -12.65 58.65
C VAL A 319 -37.37 -12.85 58.41
N PRO A 320 -36.48 -12.41 59.34
CA PRO A 320 -35.10 -12.87 59.34
C PRO A 320 -35.08 -14.34 59.78
N LEU A 321 -34.60 -15.24 58.92
CA LEU A 321 -34.67 -16.69 59.15
C LEU A 321 -33.54 -17.23 60.04
N ASP A 322 -32.44 -16.49 60.21
CA ASP A 322 -31.30 -16.88 61.06
C ASP A 322 -30.70 -15.66 61.77
N ASN A 323 -30.65 -15.67 63.10
CA ASN A 323 -29.98 -14.62 63.90
C ASN A 323 -28.46 -14.78 63.93
N ASP A 324 -27.92 -15.95 63.56
CA ASP A 324 -26.48 -16.27 63.68
C ASP A 324 -25.71 -16.22 62.34
N ARG A 325 -26.37 -15.99 61.21
CA ARG A 325 -25.72 -15.79 59.90
C ARG A 325 -26.39 -14.67 59.13
N PHE A 326 -25.66 -13.57 58.92
CA PHE A 326 -26.04 -12.52 57.98
C PHE A 326 -26.41 -13.14 56.62
N GLY A 327 -27.63 -12.90 56.13
CA GLY A 327 -27.91 -13.01 54.69
C GLY A 327 -29.09 -13.89 54.25
N THR A 328 -29.86 -14.49 55.16
CA THR A 328 -31.11 -15.19 54.78
C THR A 328 -32.34 -14.41 55.22
N TYR A 329 -33.12 -13.92 54.26
CA TYR A 329 -34.34 -13.15 54.51
C TYR A 329 -35.53 -13.78 53.81
N GLN A 330 -36.66 -13.86 54.49
CA GLN A 330 -37.93 -14.29 53.91
C GLN A 330 -38.90 -13.13 53.85
N ILE A 331 -39.53 -12.98 52.70
CA ILE A 331 -40.67 -12.10 52.50
C ILE A 331 -41.89 -13.00 52.30
N ASP A 332 -42.80 -12.99 53.27
CA ASP A 332 -44.09 -13.66 53.19
C ASP A 332 -45.16 -12.70 52.68
N ILE A 333 -45.95 -13.16 51.71
CA ILE A 333 -47.05 -12.42 51.11
C ILE A 333 -48.35 -13.23 51.33
N PRO A 334 -48.98 -13.10 52.52
CA PRO A 334 -50.05 -13.99 52.94
C PRO A 334 -51.27 -14.00 52.02
N MET A 335 -51.62 -12.84 51.44
CA MET A 335 -52.80 -12.70 50.57
C MET A 335 -52.76 -13.60 49.33
N ILE A 336 -51.56 -13.99 48.87
CA ILE A 336 -51.36 -14.78 47.64
C ILE A 336 -50.63 -16.09 47.90
N ASP A 337 -50.56 -16.52 49.15
CA ASP A 337 -49.87 -17.75 49.60
C ASP A 337 -48.50 -17.95 48.92
N SER A 338 -47.71 -16.87 48.89
CA SER A 338 -46.42 -16.83 48.21
C SER A 338 -45.33 -16.32 49.14
N ARG A 339 -44.11 -16.82 48.95
CA ARG A 339 -42.94 -16.36 49.70
C ARG A 339 -41.72 -16.18 48.81
N ILE A 340 -40.88 -15.21 49.15
CA ILE A 340 -39.61 -14.95 48.49
C ILE A 340 -38.50 -15.15 49.50
N ILE A 341 -37.60 -16.08 49.23
CA ILE A 341 -36.49 -16.44 50.11
C ILE A 341 -35.20 -15.95 49.46
N PHE A 342 -34.53 -15.02 50.13
CA PHE A 342 -33.20 -14.55 49.79
C PHE A 342 -32.19 -15.34 50.59
N SER A 343 -31.23 -15.97 49.93
CA SER A 343 -30.01 -16.53 50.51
C SER A 343 -28.81 -15.79 49.93
N PRO A 344 -27.60 -15.90 50.52
CA PRO A 344 -26.41 -15.21 50.02
C PRO A 344 -26.08 -15.48 48.54
N ASP A 345 -26.45 -16.65 48.03
CA ASP A 345 -26.10 -17.17 46.71
C ASP A 345 -27.30 -17.43 45.80
N ARG A 346 -28.54 -17.34 46.32
CA ARG A 346 -29.76 -17.68 45.57
C ARG A 346 -30.97 -16.90 46.04
N THR A 347 -31.88 -16.62 45.12
CA THR A 347 -33.23 -16.09 45.44
C THR A 347 -34.27 -17.09 44.94
N ASN A 348 -35.10 -17.60 45.84
CA ASN A 348 -36.17 -18.54 45.52
C ASN A 348 -37.54 -17.86 45.61
N VAL A 349 -38.43 -18.13 44.65
CA VAL A 349 -39.79 -17.60 44.61
C VAL A 349 -40.78 -18.76 44.62
N GLU A 350 -41.47 -18.92 45.73
CA GLU A 350 -42.51 -19.92 45.92
C GLU A 350 -43.87 -19.24 45.75
N ALA A 351 -44.67 -19.74 44.82
CA ALA A 351 -46.00 -19.23 44.49
C ALA A 351 -46.88 -20.38 43.98
N PRO A 352 -48.20 -20.33 44.22
CA PRO A 352 -49.14 -21.42 43.93
C PRO A 352 -49.43 -21.59 42.44
N ASN A 353 -49.26 -20.54 41.62
CA ASN A 353 -49.45 -20.60 40.18
C ASN A 353 -48.30 -19.96 39.39
N SER A 354 -48.19 -20.31 38.11
CA SER A 354 -47.12 -19.83 37.21
C SER A 354 -47.23 -18.33 36.90
N GLU A 355 -48.44 -17.78 36.89
CA GLU A 355 -48.69 -16.37 36.61
C GLU A 355 -48.22 -15.46 37.75
N LEU A 356 -48.55 -15.79 39.01
CA LEU A 356 -48.04 -15.10 40.19
C LEU A 356 -46.53 -15.24 40.31
N ARG A 357 -45.97 -16.42 40.02
CA ARG A 357 -44.51 -16.61 40.00
C ARG A 357 -43.84 -15.68 38.99
N LYS A 358 -44.42 -15.53 37.78
CA LYS A 358 -43.93 -14.59 36.77
C LYS A 358 -44.06 -13.14 37.25
N HIS A 359 -45.19 -12.76 37.82
CA HIS A 359 -45.43 -11.40 38.34
C HIS A 359 -44.44 -11.02 39.45
N LEU A 360 -44.22 -11.90 40.42
CA LEU A 360 -43.26 -11.73 41.49
C LEU A 360 -41.82 -11.67 40.95
N LYS A 361 -41.48 -12.53 40.00
CA LYS A 361 -40.18 -12.48 39.29
C LYS A 361 -39.98 -11.14 38.59
N THR A 362 -40.98 -10.63 37.87
CA THR A 362 -40.90 -9.31 37.21
C THR A 362 -40.70 -8.19 38.23
N THR A 363 -41.39 -8.25 39.37
CA THR A 363 -41.24 -7.27 40.45
C THR A 363 -39.83 -7.33 41.07
N LEU A 364 -39.27 -8.53 41.26
CA LEU A 364 -37.88 -8.69 41.70
C LEU A 364 -36.90 -8.12 40.69
N MET A 365 -37.04 -8.46 39.40
CA MET A 365 -36.14 -8.01 38.32
C MET A 365 -36.11 -6.50 38.16
N LYS A 366 -37.24 -5.80 38.42
CA LYS A 366 -37.27 -4.32 38.46
C LYS A 366 -36.45 -3.72 39.59
N ASN A 367 -36.22 -4.49 40.65
CA ASN A 367 -35.49 -4.07 41.86
C ASN A 367 -34.08 -4.67 41.95
N TYR A 368 -33.68 -5.51 41.00
CA TYR A 368 -32.27 -5.84 40.81
C TYR A 368 -31.54 -4.59 40.33
N VAL A 369 -30.39 -4.31 40.94
CA VAL A 369 -29.42 -3.39 40.33
C VAL A 369 -28.83 -4.14 39.15
N VAL A 370 -29.41 -3.91 37.97
CA VAL A 370 -28.84 -4.38 36.71
C VAL A 370 -27.58 -3.56 36.46
N LEU A 371 -26.40 -4.16 36.54
CA LEU A 371 -25.19 -3.58 35.95
C LEU A 371 -25.20 -3.79 34.44
#